data_AF-A0A0S8ASL6-F1
#
_entry.id   AF-A0A0S8ASL6-F1
#
_cell.length_a   1.000
_cell.length_b   1.000
_cell.length_c   1.000
_cell.angle_alpha   90.00
_cell.angle_beta   90.00
_cell.angle_gamma   90.00
#
_symmetry.space_group_name_H-M   'P 1'
#
loop_
_entity.id
_entity.type
_entity.pdbx_description
1 polymer ?
#
loop_
_entity_poly.entity_id
_entity_poly.type
_entity_poly.pdbx_seq_one_letter_code
_entity_poly.pdbx_strand_id
1 'polypeptide(L)'
;KKSRLWETAGLPSLTDQWPPGSNQVYVSTIHSFKGLESSVIILVEVERWPEKAIELEALLYVGCSRARNHLIVFRPVLLPETLQKYFA
;
A
#
# COMPACT_ATOMS: atom_id res chain seq x y z
N LYS A 1 12.37 0.29 -5.28
CA LYS A 1 12.67 -1.16 -5.13
C LYS A 1 11.41 -1.95 -5.47
N LYS A 2 11.54 -3.16 -6.04
CA LYS A 2 10.40 -4.05 -6.25
C LYS A 2 9.88 -4.54 -4.89
N SER A 3 8.56 -4.64 -4.73
CA SER A 3 7.91 -5.10 -3.49
C SER A 3 8.26 -6.57 -3.21
N ARG A 4 8.38 -6.97 -1.93
CA ARG A 4 8.56 -8.39 -1.56
C ARG A 4 7.28 -9.20 -1.74
N LEU A 5 6.13 -8.56 -1.95
CA LEU A 5 4.88 -9.28 -2.29
C LEU A 5 5.05 -10.21 -3.49
N TRP A 6 5.89 -9.80 -4.46
CA TRP A 6 6.17 -10.60 -5.67
C TRP A 6 7.01 -11.86 -5.41
N GLU A 7 7.61 -11.97 -4.23
CA GLU A 7 8.38 -13.15 -3.82
C GLU A 7 7.47 -14.23 -3.23
N THR A 8 6.22 -13.89 -2.90
CA THR A 8 5.24 -14.84 -2.37
C THR A 8 4.44 -15.51 -3.49
N ALA A 9 4.37 -16.84 -3.46
CA ALA A 9 3.49 -17.62 -4.30
C ALA A 9 2.18 -17.91 -3.54
N GLY A 10 1.02 -17.73 -4.17
CA GLY A 10 -0.27 -18.01 -3.55
C GLY A 10 -1.48 -17.39 -4.25
N LEU A 11 -2.65 -17.59 -3.65
CA LEU A 11 -3.89 -16.92 -4.01
C LEU A 11 -4.19 -15.77 -3.02
N PRO A 12 -4.74 -14.64 -3.50
CA PRO A 12 -5.05 -14.32 -4.89
C PRO A 12 -3.78 -14.06 -5.74
N SER A 13 -3.90 -14.21 -7.07
CA SER A 13 -2.78 -13.92 -7.97
C SER A 13 -2.49 -12.41 -8.00
N LEU A 14 -1.24 -12.01 -7.99
CA LEU A 14 -0.85 -10.61 -8.07
C LEU A 14 -0.66 -10.18 -9.54
N THR A 15 -1.04 -8.96 -9.88
CA THR A 15 -0.87 -8.38 -11.23
C THR A 15 -0.43 -6.92 -11.16
N ASP A 16 0.36 -6.46 -12.12
CA ASP A 16 0.75 -5.06 -12.29
C ASP A 16 -0.03 -4.36 -13.43
N GLN A 17 -1.05 -5.05 -13.96
CA GLN A 17 -1.94 -4.54 -14.99
C GLN A 17 -3.23 -4.01 -14.38
N TRP A 18 -3.56 -2.75 -14.68
CA TRP A 18 -4.81 -2.11 -14.29
C TRP A 18 -5.79 -2.06 -15.47
N PRO A 19 -7.07 -2.43 -15.31
CA PRO A 19 -7.66 -3.01 -14.11
C PRO A 19 -7.27 -4.49 -13.92
N PRO A 20 -7.25 -5.00 -12.67
CA PRO A 20 -6.97 -6.41 -12.42
C PRO A 20 -8.10 -7.30 -12.97
N GLY A 21 -7.75 -8.51 -13.42
CA GLY A 21 -8.72 -9.55 -13.79
C GLY A 21 -9.40 -10.19 -12.58
N SER A 22 -10.30 -11.15 -12.85
CA SER A 22 -10.95 -11.93 -11.79
C SER A 22 -9.93 -12.73 -10.97
N ASN A 23 -10.11 -12.78 -9.64
CA ASN A 23 -9.17 -13.38 -8.69
C ASN A 23 -7.73 -12.83 -8.75
N GLN A 24 -7.57 -11.58 -9.22
CA GLN A 24 -6.29 -10.88 -9.20
C GLN A 24 -6.33 -9.68 -8.25
N VAL A 25 -5.19 -9.40 -7.63
CA VAL A 25 -4.95 -8.17 -6.88
C VAL A 25 -3.94 -7.34 -7.65
N TYR A 26 -4.34 -6.11 -7.99
CA TYR A 26 -3.45 -5.15 -8.60
C TYR A 26 -2.45 -4.62 -7.56
N VAL A 27 -1.16 -4.72 -7.86
CA VAL A 27 -0.06 -4.28 -7.01
C VAL A 27 0.74 -3.20 -7.73
N SER A 28 0.88 -2.05 -7.09
CA SER A 28 1.59 -0.90 -7.65
C SER A 28 2.13 -0.01 -6.55
N THR A 29 2.90 1.01 -6.94
CA THR A 29 3.35 2.04 -6.01
C THR A 29 2.26 3.10 -5.82
N ILE A 30 2.28 3.82 -4.70
CA ILE A 30 1.38 4.96 -4.45
C ILE A 30 1.51 6.01 -5.56
N HIS A 31 2.73 6.25 -6.04
CA HIS A 31 2.99 7.20 -7.13
C HIS A 31 2.33 6.78 -8.44
N SER A 32 2.46 5.51 -8.82
CA SER A 32 1.89 4.98 -10.06
C SER A 32 0.36 4.85 -10.00
N PHE A 33 -0.20 4.61 -8.81
CA PHE A 33 -1.65 4.51 -8.61
C PHE A 33 -2.35 5.86 -8.40
N LYS A 34 -1.59 6.97 -8.38
CA LYS A 34 -2.15 8.30 -8.20
C LYS A 34 -3.14 8.62 -9.31
N GLY A 35 -4.33 9.10 -8.93
CA GLY A 35 -5.41 9.45 -9.86
C GLY A 35 -6.37 8.29 -10.18
N LEU A 36 -6.05 7.07 -9.75
CA LEU A 36 -6.97 5.93 -9.75
C LEU A 36 -7.62 5.77 -8.37
N GLU A 37 -8.75 5.08 -8.32
CA GLU A 37 -9.46 4.76 -7.09
C GLU A 37 -9.95 3.31 -7.10
N SER A 38 -10.07 2.70 -5.93
CA SER A 38 -10.56 1.34 -5.76
C SER A 38 -11.49 1.25 -4.55
N SER A 39 -12.45 0.31 -4.59
CA SER A 39 -13.30 0.04 -3.42
C SER A 39 -12.49 -0.41 -2.21
N VAL A 40 -11.41 -1.17 -2.43
CA VAL A 40 -10.50 -1.63 -1.38
C VAL A 40 -9.07 -1.21 -1.73
N ILE A 41 -8.39 -0.58 -0.78
CA ILE A 41 -6.95 -0.31 -0.84
C ILE A 41 -6.27 -1.02 0.32
N ILE A 42 -5.18 -1.72 0.01
CA ILE A 42 -4.33 -2.38 0.98
C ILE A 42 -2.94 -1.73 0.89
N LEU A 43 -2.56 -1.00 1.94
CA LEU A 43 -1.22 -0.45 2.08
C LEU A 43 -0.34 -1.48 2.82
N VAL A 44 0.81 -1.80 2.24
CA VAL A 44 1.73 -2.82 2.75
C VAL A 44 3.15 -2.28 2.79
N GLU A 45 4.04 -3.03 3.45
CA GLU A 45 5.47 -2.72 3.56
C GLU A 45 5.73 -1.29 4.08
N VAL A 46 4.86 -0.81 4.98
CA VAL A 46 4.91 0.55 5.54
C VAL A 46 6.21 0.81 6.31
N GLU A 47 6.90 -0.24 6.78
CA GLU A 47 8.22 -0.13 7.40
C GLU A 47 9.33 0.31 6.44
N ARG A 48 9.06 0.32 5.13
CA ARG A 48 10.02 0.77 4.10
C ARG A 48 9.74 2.17 3.60
N TRP A 49 8.74 2.82 4.15
CA TRP A 49 8.38 4.17 3.75
C TRP A 49 9.36 5.18 4.35
N PRO A 50 9.43 6.41 3.82
CA PRO A 50 10.31 7.44 4.34
C PRO A 50 10.04 7.70 5.83
N GLU A 51 11.10 7.83 6.62
CA GLU A 51 10.99 8.22 8.04
C GLU A 51 10.72 9.72 8.22
N LYS A 52 10.98 10.51 7.18
CA LYS A 52 10.68 11.94 7.19
C LYS A 52 9.16 12.15 7.19
N ALA A 53 8.67 12.75 8.28
CA ALA A 53 7.26 13.03 8.52
C ALA A 53 6.53 13.64 7.31
N ILE A 54 7.10 14.67 6.68
CA ILE A 54 6.47 15.37 5.54
C ILE A 54 6.25 14.44 4.34
N GLU A 55 7.25 13.62 4.01
CA GLU A 55 7.18 12.70 2.87
C GLU A 55 6.20 11.55 3.16
N LEU A 56 6.19 11.05 4.39
CA LEU A 56 5.27 10.03 4.86
C LEU A 56 3.82 10.50 4.87
N GLU A 57 3.55 11.68 5.39
CA GLU A 57 2.21 12.28 5.43
C GLU A 57 1.66 12.49 4.01
N ALA A 58 2.49 12.95 3.08
CA ALA A 58 2.11 13.07 1.68
C ALA A 58 1.76 11.70 1.06
N LEU A 59 2.56 10.66 1.33
CA LEU A 59 2.28 9.30 0.84
C LEU A 59 1.02 8.72 1.45
N LEU A 60 0.83 8.85 2.76
CA LEU A 60 -0.39 8.42 3.46
C LEU A 60 -1.60 9.15 2.90
N TYR A 61 -1.54 10.46 2.75
CA TYR A 61 -2.64 11.25 2.18
C TYR A 61 -3.01 10.73 0.78
N VAL A 62 -2.04 10.57 -0.12
CA VAL A 62 -2.30 10.10 -1.48
C VAL A 62 -2.83 8.67 -1.46
N GLY A 63 -2.17 7.74 -0.76
CA GLY A 63 -2.54 6.33 -0.73
C GLY A 63 -3.90 6.06 -0.08
N CYS A 64 -4.14 6.64 1.10
CA CYS A 64 -5.38 6.45 1.86
C CYS A 64 -6.59 7.02 1.13
N SER A 65 -6.43 8.18 0.46
CA SER A 65 -7.53 8.82 -0.28
C SER A 65 -7.97 8.07 -1.54
N ARG A 66 -7.26 7.00 -1.96
CA ARG A 66 -7.70 6.18 -3.10
C ARG A 66 -8.75 5.13 -2.74
N ALA A 67 -8.99 4.92 -1.45
CA ALA A 67 -9.96 3.96 -0.95
C ALA A 67 -11.37 4.56 -0.97
N ARG A 68 -12.30 3.92 -1.70
CA ARG A 68 -13.70 4.36 -1.75
C ARG A 68 -14.56 3.76 -0.64
N ASN A 69 -14.23 2.57 -0.14
CA ASN A 69 -15.01 1.86 0.88
C ASN A 69 -14.16 1.36 2.03
N HIS A 70 -13.04 0.67 1.75
CA HIS A 70 -12.19 0.07 2.76
C HIS A 70 -10.73 0.43 2.55
N LEU A 71 -10.09 0.88 3.63
CA LEU A 71 -8.67 1.09 3.73
C LEU A 71 -8.11 0.09 4.75
N ILE A 72 -7.16 -0.74 4.32
CA ILE A 72 -6.46 -1.70 5.17
C ILE A 72 -4.99 -1.34 5.14
N VAL A 73 -4.37 -1.27 6.33
CA VAL A 73 -2.93 -1.03 6.46
C VAL A 73 -2.30 -2.21 7.16
N PHE A 74 -1.44 -2.95 6.46
CA PHE A 74 -0.61 -3.98 7.04
C PHE A 74 0.69 -3.38 7.54
N ARG A 75 0.95 -3.57 8.84
CA ARG A 75 2.18 -3.17 9.50
C ARG A 75 2.87 -4.38 10.13
N PRO A 76 4.20 -4.42 10.16
CA PRO A 76 4.90 -5.40 10.98
C PRO A 76 4.61 -5.14 12.46
N VAL A 77 4.79 -6.19 13.27
CA VAL A 77 4.66 -6.12 14.73
C VAL A 77 5.65 -5.08 15.29
N LEU A 78 6.87 -5.05 14.73
CA LEU A 78 7.91 -4.10 15.08
C LEU A 78 7.95 -2.97 14.05
N LEU A 79 7.34 -1.83 14.40
CA LEU A 79 7.45 -0.59 13.64
C LEU A 79 8.45 0.35 14.32
N PRO A 80 9.30 1.06 13.55
CA PRO A 80 10.10 2.17 14.08
C PRO A 80 9.21 3.18 14.83
N GLU A 81 9.68 3.68 15.98
CA GLU A 81 8.91 4.61 16.83
C GLU A 81 8.41 5.84 16.06
N THR A 82 9.22 6.33 15.13
CA THR A 82 8.90 7.47 14.25
C THR A 82 7.63 7.23 13.43
N LEU A 83 7.35 5.97 13.06
CA LEU A 83 6.19 5.57 12.27
C LEU A 83 4.98 5.17 13.14
N GLN A 84 5.19 4.75 14.39
CA GLN A 84 4.12 4.25 15.26
C GLN A 84 2.98 5.26 15.42
N LYS A 85 3.32 6.56 15.57
CA LYS A 85 2.33 7.64 15.74
C LYS A 85 1.34 7.81 14.58
N TYR A 86 1.65 7.27 13.40
CA TYR A 86 0.78 7.35 12.22
C TYR A 86 -0.20 6.16 12.11
N PHE A 87 -0.02 5.13 12.93
CA PHE A 87 -0.79 3.88 12.88
C PHE A 87 -1.25 3.41 14.27
N ALA A 88 -1.18 4.29 15.28
CA ALA A 88 -1.58 4.07 16.67
C ALA A 88 -3.08 4.32 16.88
#